data_AF-X1FAQ7-F1
#
_entry.id   AF-X1FAQ7-F1
#
_cell.length_a   1.000
_cell.length_b   1.000
_cell.length_c   1.000
_cell.angle_alpha   90.00
_cell.angle_beta   90.00
_cell.angle_gamma   90.00
#
_symmetry.space_group_name_H-M   'P 1'
#
loop_
_entity.id
_entity.type
_entity.pdbx_description
1 polymer ?
#
loop_
_entity_poly.entity_id
_entity_poly.type
_entity_poly.pdbx_seq_one_letter_code
_entity_poly.pdbx_strand_id
1 'polypeptide(L)'
;INDYDLLEPLVSNITVQAIDNALDRIGAGTAQIDIEVKGKKEGQELFRKNMYYSSDDIAIQAISEIPEIIDLIVNNYFEIVDLTAININIKIDNKKKIGRVEEVVLEDSSIKPGDHLKAKIKIRPFRGELIEKMLTIQIPSDIPPGEALLMVNGGGELDNKQEEFVNSSKQGCKSLEETFKDISDRPRGNQIIGEVIIYSDELTSEEETSEDGLKKKEEEENLLISKIETDMVVEGYLEVPFTILED
;
A
#
# COMPACT_ATOMS: atom_id res chain seq x y z
N ILE A 1 -19.43 31.76 1.33
CA ILE A 1 -18.75 31.20 0.14
C ILE A 1 -17.96 30.02 0.68
N ASN A 2 -18.55 28.82 0.71
CA ASN A 2 -17.79 27.58 0.90
C ASN A 2 -17.54 27.08 -0.52
N ASP A 3 -16.48 27.58 -1.11
CA ASP A 3 -16.07 27.13 -2.44
C ASP A 3 -15.13 25.96 -2.23
N TYR A 4 -15.71 24.75 -2.11
CA TYR A 4 -14.94 23.53 -1.92
C TYR A 4 -13.97 23.29 -3.09
N ASP A 5 -14.21 23.91 -4.26
CA ASP A 5 -13.31 23.90 -5.41
C ASP A 5 -11.96 24.59 -5.10
N LEU A 6 -11.92 25.47 -4.10
CA LEU A 6 -10.68 26.11 -3.64
C LEU A 6 -9.95 25.31 -2.58
N LEU A 7 -10.56 24.27 -1.99
CA LEU A 7 -9.97 23.56 -0.85
C LEU A 7 -8.67 22.86 -1.24
N GLU A 8 -8.67 22.11 -2.33
CA GLU A 8 -7.47 21.41 -2.83
C GLU A 8 -6.33 22.39 -3.09
N PRO A 9 -6.47 23.41 -3.96
CA PRO A 9 -5.35 24.27 -4.27
C PRO A 9 -4.89 25.07 -3.06
N LEU A 10 -5.78 25.42 -2.11
CA LEU A 10 -5.38 26.08 -0.87
C LEU A 10 -4.54 25.16 0.02
N VAL A 11 -5.01 23.94 0.30
CA VAL A 11 -4.31 22.99 1.18
C VAL A 11 -2.96 22.62 0.57
N SER A 12 -2.91 22.27 -0.72
CA SER A 12 -1.69 21.90 -1.42
C SER A 12 -0.67 23.05 -1.41
N ASN A 13 -1.05 24.26 -1.83
CA ASN A 13 -0.12 25.39 -1.90
C ASN A 13 0.34 25.87 -0.53
N ILE A 14 -0.54 25.94 0.48
CA ILE A 14 -0.14 26.33 1.84
C ILE A 14 0.83 25.30 2.42
N THR A 15 0.61 24.01 2.18
CA THR A 15 1.47 22.95 2.69
C THR A 15 2.87 23.02 2.05
N VAL A 16 2.96 23.14 0.71
CA VAL A 16 4.27 23.31 0.03
C VAL A 16 4.98 24.56 0.54
N GLN A 17 4.30 25.70 0.62
CA GLN A 17 4.90 26.94 1.12
C GLN A 17 5.36 26.80 2.57
N ALA A 18 4.63 26.09 3.43
CA ALA A 18 5.04 25.84 4.81
C ALA A 18 6.30 24.98 4.87
N ILE A 19 6.41 23.96 4.01
CA ILE A 19 7.61 23.13 3.88
C ILE A 19 8.79 23.96 3.37
N ASP A 20 8.62 24.70 2.27
CA ASP A 20 9.69 25.48 1.64
C ASP A 20 10.24 26.54 2.60
N ASN A 21 9.36 27.24 3.33
CA ASN A 21 9.76 28.22 4.34
C ASN A 21 10.50 27.57 5.52
N ALA A 22 10.12 26.35 5.91
CA ALA A 22 10.77 25.63 7.00
C ALA A 22 12.12 25.02 6.58
N LEU A 23 12.24 24.58 5.33
CA LEU A 23 13.45 23.99 4.78
C LEU A 23 14.49 25.03 4.36
N ASP A 24 14.06 26.21 3.90
CA ASP A 24 14.90 27.25 3.29
C ASP A 24 15.77 26.69 2.14
N ARG A 25 15.27 25.67 1.44
CA ARG A 25 15.92 25.03 0.29
C ARG A 25 14.94 24.18 -0.51
N ILE A 26 15.26 23.99 -1.78
CA ILE A 26 14.72 22.92 -2.63
C ILE A 26 15.81 21.84 -2.75
N GLY A 27 15.43 20.57 -2.62
CA GLY A 27 16.39 19.50 -2.82
C GLY A 27 15.96 18.15 -2.26
N ALA A 28 16.85 17.18 -2.44
CA ALA A 28 16.69 15.82 -1.94
C ALA A 28 16.41 15.77 -0.43
N GLY A 29 15.66 14.74 -0.01
CA GLY A 29 15.41 14.46 1.39
C GLY A 29 14.47 13.28 1.58
N THR A 30 14.18 12.99 2.84
CA THR A 30 13.14 12.02 3.22
C THR A 30 12.17 12.71 4.17
N ALA A 31 10.86 12.50 3.95
CA ALA A 31 9.80 13.10 4.74
C ALA A 31 8.89 12.02 5.30
N GLN A 32 8.47 12.16 6.56
CA GLN A 32 7.31 11.46 7.10
C GLN A 32 6.16 12.46 7.18
N ILE A 33 5.01 12.09 6.65
CA ILE A 33 3.79 12.88 6.71
C ILE A 33 2.70 12.10 7.44
N ASP A 34 2.01 12.79 8.36
CA ASP A 34 0.82 12.31 9.04
C ASP A 34 -0.34 13.28 8.70
N ILE A 35 -1.33 12.80 7.95
CA ILE A 35 -2.53 13.52 7.51
C ILE A 35 -3.72 13.00 8.31
N GLU A 36 -4.44 13.89 8.96
CA GLU A 36 -5.69 13.60 9.68
C GLU A 36 -6.79 14.50 9.15
N VAL A 37 -7.88 13.90 8.67
CA VAL A 37 -9.08 14.60 8.21
C VAL A 37 -10.23 14.21 9.14
N LYS A 38 -11.00 15.21 9.58
CA LYS A 38 -12.17 15.00 10.45
C LYS A 38 -13.39 15.71 9.89
N GLY A 39 -14.43 14.94 9.59
CA GLY A 39 -15.79 15.42 9.38
C GLY A 39 -16.58 15.55 10.68
N LYS A 40 -17.81 16.05 10.58
CA LYS A 40 -18.70 16.23 11.73
C LYS A 40 -19.41 14.95 12.16
N LYS A 41 -19.58 14.01 11.24
CA LYS A 41 -20.25 12.72 11.47
C LYS A 41 -19.22 11.63 11.74
N GLU A 42 -19.63 10.64 12.51
CA GLU A 42 -18.91 9.37 12.64
C GLU A 42 -18.77 8.70 11.26
N GLY A 43 -17.62 8.06 11.01
CA GLY A 43 -17.27 7.48 9.71
C GLY A 43 -16.64 8.46 8.71
N GLN A 44 -16.61 9.78 9.01
CA GLN A 44 -15.97 10.81 8.18
C GLN A 44 -14.55 11.14 8.68
N GLU A 45 -13.78 10.13 9.06
CA GLU A 45 -12.44 10.29 9.63
C GLU A 45 -11.43 9.54 8.77
N LEU A 46 -10.37 10.22 8.33
CA LEU A 46 -9.28 9.62 7.57
C LEU A 46 -7.96 9.92 8.29
N PHE A 47 -7.17 8.86 8.50
CA PHE A 47 -5.82 8.98 9.03
C PHE A 47 -4.84 8.30 8.09
N ARG A 48 -4.01 9.09 7.43
CA ARG A 48 -3.00 8.61 6.49
C ARG A 48 -1.62 9.00 6.98
N LYS A 49 -0.78 7.99 7.20
CA LYS A 49 0.63 8.18 7.53
C LYS A 49 1.46 7.56 6.42
N ASN A 50 2.42 8.29 5.87
CA ASN A 50 3.33 7.77 4.85
C ASN A 50 4.74 8.35 5.01
N MET A 51 5.72 7.75 4.33
CA MET A 51 7.10 8.21 4.28
C MET A 51 7.57 8.24 2.84
N TYR A 52 8.16 9.35 2.43
CA TYR A 52 8.60 9.58 1.06
C TYR A 52 10.06 9.95 0.99
N TYR A 53 10.70 9.59 -0.11
CA TYR A 53 12.02 10.06 -0.48
C TYR A 53 11.94 10.71 -1.85
N SER A 54 12.73 11.76 -2.02
CA SER A 54 12.95 12.39 -3.33
C SER A 54 14.43 12.73 -3.48
N SER A 55 14.97 12.51 -4.67
CA SER A 55 16.30 13.00 -5.04
C SER A 55 16.29 14.46 -5.48
N ASP A 56 15.13 15.01 -5.79
CA ASP A 56 14.99 16.26 -6.52
C ASP A 56 14.34 17.32 -5.62
N ASP A 57 13.10 17.08 -5.22
CA ASP A 57 12.33 17.95 -4.34
C ASP A 57 11.48 17.15 -3.36
N ILE A 58 11.89 17.13 -2.09
CA ILE A 58 11.15 16.46 -1.03
C ILE A 58 9.87 17.20 -0.63
N ALA A 59 9.77 18.51 -0.87
CA ALA A 59 8.58 19.28 -0.52
C ALA A 59 7.38 18.87 -1.38
N ILE A 60 7.59 18.75 -2.68
CA ILE A 60 6.57 18.29 -3.64
C ILE A 60 6.23 16.82 -3.40
N GLN A 61 7.24 15.96 -3.23
CA GLN A 61 7.00 14.53 -3.04
C GLN A 61 6.22 14.24 -1.75
N ALA A 62 6.49 14.96 -0.66
CA ALA A 62 5.85 14.71 0.63
C ALA A 62 4.33 14.96 0.63
N ILE A 63 3.83 15.75 -0.32
CA ILE A 63 2.43 16.15 -0.39
C ILE A 63 1.65 15.49 -1.53
N SER A 64 2.24 14.52 -2.22
CA SER A 64 1.69 13.93 -3.45
C SER A 64 0.29 13.30 -3.27
N GLU A 65 -0.02 12.79 -2.09
CA GLU A 65 -1.33 12.20 -1.77
C GLU A 65 -2.41 13.24 -1.38
N ILE A 66 -2.03 14.49 -1.07
CA ILE A 66 -2.99 15.51 -0.61
C ILE A 66 -4.09 15.76 -1.66
N PRO A 67 -3.80 15.98 -2.96
CA PRO A 67 -4.84 16.28 -3.93
C PRO A 67 -5.91 15.20 -4.03
N GLU A 68 -5.49 13.93 -4.03
CA GLU A 68 -6.41 12.78 -4.07
C GLU A 68 -7.26 12.70 -2.80
N ILE A 69 -6.66 12.90 -1.63
CA ILE A 69 -7.39 12.89 -0.35
C ILE A 69 -8.44 14.00 -0.32
N ILE A 70 -8.09 15.21 -0.78
CA ILE A 70 -9.05 16.33 -0.84
C ILE A 70 -10.14 16.07 -1.88
N ASP A 71 -9.79 15.55 -3.05
CA ASP A 71 -10.77 15.16 -4.08
C ASP A 71 -11.77 14.14 -3.53
N LEU A 72 -11.29 13.14 -2.79
CA LEU A 72 -12.15 12.16 -2.15
C LEU A 72 -13.14 12.78 -1.17
N ILE A 73 -12.75 13.84 -0.46
CA ILE A 73 -13.62 14.53 0.47
C ILE A 73 -14.69 15.33 -0.28
N VAL A 74 -14.27 16.08 -1.30
CA VAL A 74 -15.12 17.05 -2.01
C VAL A 74 -16.04 16.37 -3.03
N ASN A 75 -15.54 15.38 -3.74
CA ASN A 75 -16.15 14.79 -4.93
C ASN A 75 -16.59 13.32 -4.74
N ASN A 76 -16.75 12.84 -3.50
CA ASN A 76 -17.34 11.52 -3.28
C ASN A 76 -18.84 11.49 -3.65
N TYR A 77 -19.32 10.31 -4.07
CA TYR A 77 -20.71 10.11 -4.49
C TYR A 77 -21.69 9.83 -3.33
N PHE A 78 -21.18 9.55 -2.13
CA PHE A 78 -21.96 8.92 -1.06
C PHE A 78 -22.61 9.94 -0.13
N GLU A 79 -21.82 10.90 0.36
CA GLU A 79 -22.33 11.94 1.24
C GLU A 79 -21.45 13.19 1.29
N ILE A 80 -22.05 14.29 1.73
CA ILE A 80 -21.31 15.51 2.02
C ILE A 80 -20.46 15.29 3.27
N VAL A 81 -19.16 15.60 3.15
CA VAL A 81 -18.24 15.65 4.29
C VAL A 81 -18.27 17.04 4.89
N ASP A 82 -18.87 17.17 6.07
CA ASP A 82 -18.87 18.42 6.84
C ASP A 82 -17.51 18.56 7.55
N LEU A 83 -16.49 19.05 6.84
CA LEU A 83 -15.14 19.18 7.36
C LEU A 83 -15.07 20.05 8.61
N THR A 84 -14.42 19.53 9.65
CA THR A 84 -14.13 20.22 10.91
C THR A 84 -12.64 20.54 11.06
N ALA A 85 -11.76 19.67 10.56
CA ALA A 85 -10.32 19.86 10.60
C ALA A 85 -9.60 19.06 9.50
N ILE A 86 -8.49 19.63 9.02
CA ILE A 86 -7.44 18.93 8.28
C ILE A 86 -6.13 19.25 9.00
N ASN A 87 -5.52 18.25 9.62
CA ASN A 87 -4.25 18.38 10.32
C ASN A 87 -3.18 17.65 9.51
N ILE A 88 -2.10 18.36 9.17
CA ILE A 88 -0.99 17.82 8.40
C ILE A 88 0.29 18.05 9.19
N ASN A 89 0.95 16.98 9.58
CA ASN A 89 2.22 17.01 10.31
C ASN A 89 3.31 16.43 9.43
N ILE A 90 4.36 17.20 9.18
CA ILE A 90 5.46 16.80 8.29
C ILE A 90 6.77 16.87 9.05
N LYS A 91 7.56 15.80 8.97
CA LYS A 91 8.92 15.73 9.49
C LYS A 91 9.88 15.45 8.36
N ILE A 92 10.81 16.35 8.10
CA ILE A 92 11.77 16.22 6.99
C ILE A 92 13.18 16.04 7.53
N ASP A 93 13.92 15.14 6.91
CA ASP A 93 15.35 14.93 7.10
C ASP A 93 16.07 15.11 5.76
N ASN A 94 17.21 15.80 5.79
CA ASN A 94 18.05 16.00 4.60
C ASN A 94 18.83 14.73 4.21
N LYS A 95 18.83 13.71 5.08
CA LYS A 95 19.47 12.42 4.84
C LYS A 95 18.60 11.54 3.95
N LYS A 96 19.26 10.76 3.10
CA LYS A 96 18.64 9.68 2.32
C LYS A 96 18.34 8.49 3.23
N LYS A 97 17.17 8.48 3.87
CA LYS A 97 16.69 7.32 4.63
C LYS A 97 15.93 6.41 3.67
N ILE A 98 16.68 5.72 2.83
CA ILE A 98 16.16 4.74 1.88
C ILE A 98 16.87 3.39 2.06
N GLY A 99 16.20 2.31 1.72
CA GLY A 99 16.75 0.97 1.64
C GLY A 99 16.19 0.22 0.44
N ARG A 100 16.96 -0.74 -0.06
CA ARG A 100 16.53 -1.60 -1.18
C ARG A 100 16.43 -3.04 -0.72
N VAL A 101 15.36 -3.73 -1.07
CA VAL A 101 15.28 -5.18 -0.94
C VAL A 101 16.35 -5.80 -1.84
N GLU A 102 17.33 -6.47 -1.25
CA GLU A 102 18.48 -7.04 -1.96
C GLU A 102 18.32 -8.55 -2.16
N GLU A 103 17.73 -9.25 -1.18
CA GLU A 103 17.58 -10.70 -1.22
C GLU A 103 16.40 -11.13 -0.33
N VAL A 104 15.71 -12.19 -0.75
CA VAL A 104 14.64 -12.85 0.01
C VAL A 104 14.99 -14.33 0.13
N VAL A 105 15.02 -14.85 1.34
CA VAL A 105 15.36 -16.25 1.62
C VAL A 105 14.23 -16.90 2.40
N LEU A 106 13.59 -17.90 1.82
CA LEU A 106 12.61 -18.72 2.54
C LEU A 106 13.30 -19.61 3.57
N GLU A 107 12.70 -19.80 4.74
CA GLU A 107 13.16 -20.81 5.70
C GLU A 107 12.94 -22.21 5.13
N ASP A 108 11.77 -22.44 4.55
CA ASP A 108 11.40 -23.67 3.83
C ASP A 108 10.75 -23.29 2.49
N SER A 109 11.22 -23.89 1.40
CA SER A 109 10.64 -23.71 0.06
C SER A 109 9.46 -24.65 -0.21
N SER A 110 9.05 -25.43 0.78
CA SER A 110 7.92 -26.35 0.72
C SER A 110 7.11 -26.25 2.02
N ILE A 111 5.85 -25.85 1.92
CA ILE A 111 4.98 -25.52 3.07
C ILE A 111 3.69 -26.35 2.98
N LYS A 112 3.15 -26.79 4.12
CA LYS A 112 1.84 -27.44 4.14
C LYS A 112 0.70 -26.41 4.24
N PRO A 113 -0.51 -26.71 3.73
CA PRO A 113 -1.69 -25.92 4.04
C PRO A 113 -1.84 -25.72 5.55
N GLY A 114 -2.19 -24.50 5.98
CA GLY A 114 -2.32 -24.14 7.39
C GLY A 114 -1.01 -23.72 8.10
N ASP A 115 0.15 -24.00 7.52
CA ASP A 115 1.45 -23.60 8.08
C ASP A 115 1.79 -22.12 7.79
N HIS A 116 2.93 -21.67 8.32
CA HIS A 116 3.40 -20.29 8.15
C HIS A 116 4.60 -20.25 7.20
N LEU A 117 4.44 -19.56 6.06
CA LEU A 117 5.55 -19.21 5.20
C LEU A 117 6.40 -18.13 5.90
N LYS A 118 7.67 -18.45 6.15
CA LYS A 118 8.62 -17.52 6.76
C LYS A 118 9.71 -17.16 5.77
N ALA A 119 9.92 -15.86 5.58
CA ALA A 119 10.94 -15.34 4.68
C ALA A 119 11.82 -14.33 5.40
N LYS A 120 13.13 -14.50 5.28
CA LYS A 120 14.14 -13.54 5.69
C LYS A 120 14.37 -12.54 4.56
N ILE A 121 13.98 -11.29 4.80
CA ILE A 121 14.16 -10.18 3.87
C ILE A 121 15.44 -9.45 4.24
N LYS A 122 16.40 -9.42 3.32
CA LYS A 122 17.66 -8.69 3.44
C LYS A 122 17.53 -7.36 2.71
N ILE A 123 17.68 -6.28 3.47
CA ILE A 123 17.51 -4.91 2.98
C ILE A 123 18.86 -4.23 3.07
N ARG A 124 19.25 -3.52 2.01
CA ARG A 124 20.45 -2.67 1.98
C ARG A 124 20.04 -1.21 2.19
N PRO A 125 20.25 -0.62 3.38
CA PRO A 125 20.11 0.81 3.58
C PRO A 125 21.14 1.56 2.73
N PHE A 126 20.81 2.80 2.33
CA PHE A 126 21.71 3.63 1.55
C PHE A 126 23.05 3.87 2.28
N ARG A 127 24.14 3.30 1.75
CA ARG A 127 25.49 3.31 2.35
C ARG A 127 25.54 2.72 3.77
N GLY A 128 24.58 1.86 4.11
CA GLY A 128 24.53 1.13 5.37
C GLY A 128 24.90 -0.34 5.23
N GLU A 129 25.03 -1.00 6.38
CA GLU A 129 25.17 -2.45 6.45
C GLU A 129 23.83 -3.13 6.17
N LEU A 130 23.89 -4.36 5.67
CA LEU A 130 22.72 -5.18 5.39
C LEU A 130 21.93 -5.41 6.69
N ILE A 131 20.62 -5.19 6.64
CA ILE A 131 19.72 -5.48 7.76
C ILE A 131 18.78 -6.62 7.36
N GLU A 132 18.38 -7.44 8.33
CA GLU A 132 17.46 -8.55 8.13
C GLU A 132 16.12 -8.27 8.83
N LYS A 133 15.02 -8.57 8.14
CA LYS A 133 13.66 -8.54 8.68
C LYS A 133 12.99 -9.87 8.39
N MET A 134 12.13 -10.34 9.29
CA MET A 134 11.39 -11.59 9.11
C MET A 134 9.96 -11.28 8.70
N LEU A 135 9.56 -11.82 7.55
CA LEU A 135 8.20 -11.83 7.04
C LEU A 135 7.56 -13.16 7.41
N THR A 136 6.30 -13.13 7.82
CA THR A 136 5.54 -14.34 8.15
C THR A 136 4.13 -14.21 7.60
N ILE A 137 3.75 -15.16 6.74
CA ILE A 137 2.42 -15.22 6.12
C ILE A 137 1.81 -16.55 6.50
N GLN A 138 0.60 -16.51 7.06
CA GLN A 138 -0.16 -17.73 7.34
C GLN A 138 -0.80 -18.20 6.04
N ILE A 139 -0.49 -19.44 5.67
CA ILE A 139 -1.07 -20.09 4.51
C ILE A 139 -2.39 -20.74 4.97
N PRO A 140 -3.53 -20.49 4.29
CA PRO A 140 -4.79 -21.10 4.69
C PRO A 140 -4.75 -22.63 4.58
N SER A 141 -5.58 -23.32 5.35
CA SER A 141 -5.63 -24.79 5.36
C SER A 141 -6.41 -25.38 4.19
N ASP A 142 -7.17 -24.57 3.48
CA ASP A 142 -8.09 -24.96 2.41
C ASP A 142 -7.55 -24.64 1.00
N ILE A 143 -6.24 -24.41 0.88
CA ILE A 143 -5.60 -24.17 -0.42
C ILE A 143 -5.20 -25.49 -1.09
N PRO A 144 -5.27 -25.57 -2.44
CA PRO A 144 -4.79 -26.72 -3.16
C PRO A 144 -3.24 -26.84 -3.08
N PRO A 145 -2.69 -28.06 -3.12
CA PRO A 145 -1.26 -28.26 -3.33
C PRO A 145 -0.86 -27.78 -4.73
N GLY A 146 0.38 -27.30 -4.87
CA GLY A 146 0.85 -26.75 -6.13
C GLY A 146 1.98 -25.74 -5.99
N GLU A 147 2.34 -25.12 -7.10
CA GLU A 147 3.33 -24.05 -7.11
C GLU A 147 2.70 -22.73 -6.64
N ALA A 148 3.47 -21.95 -5.90
CA ALA A 148 3.10 -20.63 -5.43
C ALA A 148 4.29 -19.68 -5.51
N LEU A 149 4.00 -18.39 -5.45
CA LEU A 149 4.98 -17.32 -5.59
C LEU A 149 4.85 -16.36 -4.41
N LEU A 150 5.96 -16.12 -3.72
CA LEU A 150 6.09 -15.01 -2.78
C LEU A 150 6.63 -13.78 -3.52
N MET A 151 5.83 -12.74 -3.62
CA MET A 151 6.22 -11.42 -4.09
C MET A 151 6.56 -10.52 -2.91
N VAL A 152 7.76 -9.94 -2.90
CA VAL A 152 8.20 -9.00 -1.88
C VAL A 152 8.49 -7.65 -2.52
N ASN A 153 7.77 -6.62 -2.09
CA ASN A 153 7.84 -5.26 -2.60
C ASN A 153 8.20 -4.27 -1.49
N GLY A 154 9.04 -3.29 -1.81
CA GLY A 154 9.15 -2.06 -1.05
C GLY A 154 7.92 -1.18 -1.27
N GLY A 155 7.29 -0.72 -0.19
CA GLY A 155 6.06 0.07 -0.29
C GLY A 155 6.25 1.45 -0.92
N GLY A 156 7.49 1.91 -1.10
CA GLY A 156 7.79 3.16 -1.83
C GLY A 156 7.64 3.05 -3.35
N GLU A 157 7.60 1.85 -3.90
CA GLU A 157 7.42 1.62 -5.35
C GLU A 157 5.97 1.29 -5.74
N LEU A 158 5.09 1.05 -4.76
CA LEU A 158 3.72 0.59 -5.03
C LEU A 158 2.77 1.70 -5.50
N ASP A 159 3.09 2.97 -5.22
CA ASP A 159 2.29 4.12 -5.65
C ASP A 159 2.16 4.23 -7.18
N ASN A 160 3.12 3.68 -7.95
CA ASN A 160 3.09 3.72 -9.41
C ASN A 160 2.49 2.46 -10.08
N LYS A 161 2.22 1.38 -9.33
CA LYS A 161 1.77 0.09 -9.90
C LYS A 161 0.32 -0.28 -9.54
N GLN A 162 -0.33 0.45 -8.63
CA GLN A 162 -1.69 0.15 -8.18
C GLN A 162 -2.82 0.67 -9.08
N GLU A 163 -2.51 1.26 -10.25
CA GLU A 163 -3.56 1.52 -11.24
C GLU A 163 -4.24 0.22 -11.76
N GLU A 164 -3.63 -0.97 -11.58
CA GLU A 164 -4.16 -2.21 -12.17
C GLU A 164 -4.61 -3.33 -11.20
N PHE A 165 -4.18 -3.37 -9.92
CA PHE A 165 -4.37 -4.60 -9.10
C PHE A 165 -5.36 -4.52 -7.93
N VAL A 166 -5.77 -3.35 -7.44
CA VAL A 166 -6.63 -3.26 -6.22
C VAL A 166 -8.09 -2.85 -6.51
N ASN A 167 -8.44 -2.52 -7.76
CA ASN A 167 -9.74 -1.91 -8.06
C ASN A 167 -10.70 -2.73 -8.95
N SER A 168 -10.40 -3.98 -9.30
CA SER A 168 -11.25 -4.76 -10.20
C SER A 168 -12.19 -5.77 -9.54
N SER A 169 -12.08 -6.06 -8.24
CA SER A 169 -12.89 -7.12 -7.59
C SER A 169 -13.79 -6.68 -6.42
N LYS A 170 -13.73 -5.41 -5.98
CA LYS A 170 -14.68 -4.83 -5.00
C LYS A 170 -15.51 -3.69 -5.61
N GLN A 171 -16.08 -3.91 -6.78
CA GLN A 171 -17.05 -2.99 -7.38
C GLN A 171 -18.48 -3.25 -6.87
N GLY A 172 -18.61 -3.45 -5.56
CA GLY A 172 -19.86 -3.21 -4.84
C GLY A 172 -19.99 -1.71 -4.55
N CYS A 173 -21.19 -1.25 -4.18
CA CYS A 173 -21.38 0.11 -3.67
C CYS A 173 -20.55 0.31 -2.40
N LYS A 174 -19.31 0.79 -2.52
CA LYS A 174 -18.48 1.20 -1.37
C LYS A 174 -19.16 2.37 -0.66
N SER A 175 -18.94 2.55 0.63
CA SER A 175 -19.31 3.75 1.37
C SER A 175 -18.15 4.74 1.43
N LEU A 176 -18.40 5.97 1.91
CA LEU A 176 -17.33 6.93 2.18
C LEU A 176 -16.33 6.38 3.20
N GLU A 177 -16.84 5.80 4.30
CA GLU A 177 -16.02 5.23 5.36
C GLU A 177 -15.11 4.10 4.86
N GLU A 178 -15.64 3.19 4.03
CA GLU A 178 -14.83 2.15 3.40
C GLU A 178 -13.77 2.73 2.46
N THR A 179 -14.09 3.80 1.75
CA THR A 179 -13.13 4.46 0.86
C THR A 179 -12.02 5.18 1.64
N PHE A 180 -12.36 5.81 2.78
CA PHE A 180 -11.40 6.42 3.70
C PHE A 180 -10.46 5.37 4.30
N LYS A 181 -11.03 4.21 4.66
CA LYS A 181 -10.27 3.07 5.14
C LYS A 181 -9.34 2.52 4.07
N ASP A 182 -9.81 2.34 2.84
CA ASP A 182 -9.00 1.86 1.71
C ASP A 182 -7.76 2.75 1.50
N ILE A 183 -7.92 4.09 1.48
CA ILE A 183 -6.78 5.03 1.39
C ILE A 183 -5.86 4.90 2.61
N SER A 184 -6.42 4.84 3.81
CA SER A 184 -5.64 4.75 5.06
C SER A 184 -4.77 3.49 5.10
N ASP A 185 -5.27 2.37 4.58
CA ASP A 185 -4.64 1.06 4.59
C ASP A 185 -3.69 0.80 3.40
N ARG A 186 -3.60 1.73 2.44
CA ARG A 186 -2.66 1.63 1.31
C ARG A 186 -1.22 1.40 1.80
N PRO A 187 -0.42 0.64 1.05
CA PRO A 187 1.00 0.51 1.34
C PRO A 187 1.69 1.85 1.56
N ARG A 188 2.68 1.85 2.45
CA ARG A 188 3.45 3.03 2.82
C ARG A 188 4.87 2.88 2.33
N GLY A 189 5.51 3.99 1.99
CA GLY A 189 6.89 4.02 1.57
C GLY A 189 7.84 3.35 2.55
N ASN A 190 7.55 3.41 3.86
CA ASN A 190 8.35 2.76 4.89
C ASN A 190 7.95 1.32 5.22
N GLN A 191 7.19 0.66 4.36
CA GLN A 191 6.79 -0.74 4.52
C GLN A 191 7.51 -1.67 3.55
N ILE A 192 7.61 -2.93 3.94
CA ILE A 192 7.82 -4.05 3.03
C ILE A 192 6.53 -4.85 2.98
N ILE A 193 6.06 -5.14 1.78
CA ILE A 193 4.84 -5.89 1.53
C ILE A 193 5.24 -7.24 0.94
N GLY A 194 4.86 -8.31 1.62
CA GLY A 194 4.94 -9.66 1.10
C GLY A 194 3.55 -10.14 0.71
N GLU A 195 3.42 -10.69 -0.49
CA GLU A 195 2.17 -11.19 -1.04
C GLU A 195 2.40 -12.59 -1.61
N VAL A 196 1.49 -13.52 -1.33
CA VAL A 196 1.54 -14.86 -1.88
C VAL A 196 0.49 -15.01 -2.98
N ILE A 197 0.94 -15.42 -4.16
CA ILE A 197 0.11 -15.85 -5.27
C ILE A 197 0.15 -17.37 -5.32
N ILE A 198 -1.02 -18.01 -5.34
CA ILE A 198 -1.15 -19.46 -5.47
C ILE A 198 -1.68 -19.74 -6.87
N TYR A 199 -1.00 -20.59 -7.64
CA TYR A 199 -1.49 -21.00 -8.95
C TYR A 199 -2.46 -22.16 -8.75
N SER A 200 -3.76 -21.94 -9.01
CA SER A 200 -4.71 -23.04 -9.17
C SER A 200 -4.66 -23.52 -10.62
N ASP A 201 -4.58 -24.84 -10.82
CA ASP A 201 -4.65 -25.48 -12.15
C ASP A 201 -6.07 -25.41 -12.78
N GLU A 202 -6.99 -24.61 -12.26
CA GLU A 202 -8.32 -24.38 -12.86
C GLU A 202 -8.25 -23.40 -14.04
N LEU A 203 -7.30 -23.63 -14.97
CA LEU A 203 -7.45 -23.17 -16.35
C LEU A 203 -8.17 -24.27 -17.11
N THR A 204 -9.49 -24.13 -17.13
CA THR A 204 -10.46 -24.88 -17.94
C THR A 204 -9.90 -25.37 -19.26
N SER A 205 -9.95 -26.69 -19.44
CA SER A 205 -10.07 -27.33 -20.74
C SER A 205 -11.16 -26.63 -21.57
N GLU A 206 -10.80 -26.14 -22.75
CA GLU A 206 -11.75 -25.70 -23.76
C GLU A 206 -12.60 -26.91 -24.21
N GLU A 207 -13.81 -27.08 -23.69
CA GLU A 207 -14.86 -27.85 -24.36
C GLU A 207 -16.22 -27.14 -24.23
N GLU A 208 -17.00 -27.28 -25.29
CA GLU A 208 -18.05 -26.38 -25.76
C GLU A 208 -19.34 -26.35 -24.92
N THR A 209 -19.91 -25.14 -24.81
CA THR A 209 -21.34 -24.78 -24.65
C THR A 209 -22.32 -25.75 -23.97
N SER A 210 -22.87 -25.33 -22.83
CA SER A 210 -24.32 -25.42 -22.60
C SER A 210 -24.77 -24.40 -21.55
N GLU A 211 -25.81 -23.64 -21.89
CA GLU A 211 -26.52 -22.70 -21.01
C GLU A 211 -27.23 -23.46 -19.89
N ASP A 212 -26.93 -23.09 -18.65
CA ASP A 212 -27.80 -23.04 -17.45
C ASP A 212 -27.04 -23.51 -16.20
N GLY A 213 -26.84 -22.62 -15.24
CA GLY A 213 -26.10 -22.92 -14.01
C GLY A 213 -25.33 -21.75 -13.41
N LEU A 214 -26.00 -20.63 -13.17
CA LEU A 214 -25.54 -19.57 -12.26
C LEU A 214 -25.18 -20.16 -10.88
N LYS A 215 -23.89 -20.41 -10.64
CA LYS A 215 -23.21 -20.25 -9.33
C LYS A 215 -21.74 -19.93 -9.59
N LYS A 216 -21.44 -18.65 -9.86
CA LYS A 216 -20.11 -18.12 -9.54
C LYS A 216 -20.00 -18.19 -8.02
N LYS A 217 -19.30 -19.20 -7.51
CA LYS A 217 -18.73 -19.09 -6.18
C LYS A 217 -17.68 -17.98 -6.29
N GLU A 218 -18.01 -16.84 -5.71
CA GLU A 218 -17.04 -15.83 -5.33
C GLU A 218 -16.13 -16.51 -4.30
N GLU A 219 -15.07 -17.16 -4.77
CA GLU A 219 -13.97 -17.48 -3.89
C GLU A 219 -13.28 -16.16 -3.61
N GLU A 220 -13.34 -15.75 -2.35
CA GLU A 220 -12.49 -14.70 -1.80
C GLU A 220 -11.06 -15.03 -2.24
N GLU A 221 -10.51 -14.26 -3.18
CA GLU A 221 -9.07 -14.14 -3.29
C GLU A 221 -8.61 -13.53 -1.97
N ASN A 222 -8.40 -14.38 -0.97
CA ASN A 222 -7.77 -14.01 0.28
C ASN A 222 -6.32 -13.66 -0.07
N LEU A 223 -6.10 -12.39 -0.43
CA LEU A 223 -4.78 -11.84 -0.67
C LEU A 223 -3.94 -12.10 0.59
N LEU A 224 -3.02 -13.05 0.49
CA LEU A 224 -2.14 -13.49 1.57
C LEU A 224 -1.02 -12.47 1.74
N ILE A 225 -1.36 -11.34 2.36
CA ILE A 225 -0.48 -10.18 2.51
C ILE A 225 0.08 -10.10 3.93
N SER A 226 1.38 -9.85 4.04
CA SER A 226 2.05 -9.45 5.29
C SER A 226 2.80 -8.14 5.07
N LYS A 227 2.74 -7.23 6.06
CA LYS A 227 3.40 -5.92 6.03
C LYS A 227 4.42 -5.81 7.16
N ILE A 228 5.63 -5.32 6.86
CA ILE A 228 6.68 -5.04 7.85
C ILE A 228 6.98 -3.55 7.86
N GLU A 229 7.00 -2.94 9.04
CA GLU A 229 7.41 -1.55 9.21
C GLU A 229 8.93 -1.37 9.26
N THR A 230 9.38 -0.27 8.68
CA THR A 230 10.75 0.22 8.74
C THR A 230 10.77 1.73 9.04
N ASP A 231 11.97 2.27 9.31
CA ASP A 231 12.23 3.68 9.56
C ASP A 231 12.85 4.41 8.35
N MET A 232 12.81 3.77 7.18
CA MET A 232 13.35 4.26 5.91
C MET A 232 12.36 3.95 4.78
N VAL A 233 12.40 4.69 3.68
CA VAL A 233 11.64 4.31 2.49
C VAL A 233 12.27 3.06 1.89
N VAL A 234 11.47 2.03 1.62
CA VAL A 234 11.96 0.78 1.05
C VAL A 234 11.52 0.66 -0.40
N GLU A 235 12.50 0.36 -1.25
CA GLU A 235 12.36 0.14 -2.69
C GLU A 235 12.80 -1.29 -3.05
N GLY A 236 12.51 -1.70 -4.28
CA GLY A 236 12.87 -3.01 -4.81
C GLY A 236 11.74 -4.01 -4.77
N TYR A 237 11.87 -4.97 -5.68
CA TYR A 237 10.93 -6.05 -5.92
C TYR A 237 11.69 -7.36 -6.12
N LEU A 238 11.27 -8.41 -5.43
CA LEU A 238 11.77 -9.76 -5.61
C LEU A 238 10.64 -10.78 -5.55
N GLU A 239 10.76 -11.81 -6.38
CA GLU A 239 9.85 -12.96 -6.44
C GLU A 239 10.62 -14.21 -6.00
N VAL A 240 10.01 -15.02 -5.15
CA VAL A 240 10.57 -16.30 -4.73
C VAL A 240 9.51 -17.40 -4.86
N PRO A 241 9.69 -18.37 -5.76
CA PRO A 241 8.78 -19.50 -5.88
C PRO A 241 8.92 -20.46 -4.69
N PHE A 242 7.82 -21.11 -4.33
CA PHE A 242 7.76 -22.17 -3.33
C PHE A 242 6.62 -23.14 -3.66
N THR A 243 6.62 -24.31 -3.02
CA THR A 243 5.62 -25.35 -3.29
C THR A 243 4.72 -25.54 -2.06
N ILE A 244 3.42 -25.65 -2.28
CA ILE A 244 2.45 -26.11 -1.28
C ILE A 244 2.33 -27.63 -1.40
N LEU A 245 2.61 -28.33 -0.30
CA LEU A 245 2.59 -29.78 -0.24
C LEU A 245 1.17 -30.33 -0.13
N GLU A 246 0.99 -31.60 -0.50
CA GLU A 246 -0.18 -32.38 -0.10
C GLU A 246 -0.18 -32.57 1.44
N ASP A 247 -1.38 -32.64 2.03
CA ASP A 247 -1.58 -32.86 3.47
C ASP A 247 -0.89 -34.14 4.01
#